data_AF-A0A1A8V0W3-F1
#
_entry.id   AF-A0A1A8V0W3-F1
#
_cell.length_a   1.000
_cell.length_b   1.000
_cell.length_c   1.000
_cell.angle_alpha   90.00
_cell.angle_beta   90.00
_cell.angle_gamma   90.00
#
_symmetry.space_group_name_H-M   'P 1'
#
loop_
_entity.id
_entity.type
_entity.pdbx_description
1 polymer ?
#
loop_
_entity_poly.entity_id
_entity_poly.type
_entity_poly.pdbx_seq_one_letter_code
_entity_poly.pdbx_strand_id
1 'polypeptide(L)'
;LSNVLETPAAGFNFDNTARNAALEGLFDGGLTPKPLKTGTTIAGVVYKDGVVLGADTRATSSEVVADKMCAKIHFISPNIYCCGAGTAADTEKTTDILSSNLSIFSLNSGRNPRVVMAVNILQEMLYRYHGQIGANLILGGVDCTGNHLYTVGPYGSVDK
;
A
#
# COMPACT_ATOMS: atom_id res chain seq x y z
N LEU A 1 -1.09 25.97 10.12
CA LEU A 1 -2.38 25.38 10.59
C LEU A 1 -3.53 26.03 9.84
N SER A 2 -3.69 25.74 8.55
CA SER A 2 -4.74 26.36 7.73
C SER A 2 -5.14 25.48 6.54
N ASN A 3 -5.30 24.18 6.78
CA ASN A 3 -6.13 23.34 5.91
C ASN A 3 -7.52 23.26 6.54
N VAL A 4 -8.12 24.43 6.76
CA VAL A 4 -9.57 24.49 6.99
C VAL A 4 -10.16 24.07 5.65
N LEU A 5 -10.87 22.95 5.61
CA LEU A 5 -11.76 22.62 4.50
C LEU A 5 -12.75 23.79 4.39
N GLU A 6 -12.49 24.73 3.49
CA GLU A 6 -13.41 25.82 3.21
C GLU A 6 -14.77 25.19 2.88
N THR A 7 -15.78 25.57 3.65
CA THR A 7 -17.15 25.13 3.36
C THR A 7 -17.49 25.58 1.94
N PRO A 8 -17.84 24.65 1.04
CA PRO A 8 -18.14 25.02 -0.33
C PRO A 8 -19.25 26.06 -0.36
N ALA A 9 -19.11 27.06 -1.22
CA ALA A 9 -20.08 28.13 -1.36
C ALA A 9 -21.48 27.55 -1.58
N ALA A 10 -22.49 28.14 -0.92
CA ALA A 10 -23.88 27.72 -1.09
C ALA A 10 -24.30 27.88 -2.55
N GLY A 11 -24.61 26.77 -3.23
CA GLY A 11 -24.97 26.74 -4.64
C GLY A 11 -24.77 25.35 -5.26
N PHE A 12 -25.11 25.21 -6.53
CA PHE A 12 -24.81 23.99 -7.28
C PHE A 12 -23.30 23.95 -7.60
N ASN A 13 -22.59 22.94 -7.07
CA ASN A 13 -21.18 22.68 -7.41
C ASN A 13 -21.12 21.75 -8.63
N PHE A 14 -20.45 22.22 -9.68
CA PHE A 14 -20.30 21.51 -10.95
C PHE A 14 -18.84 21.15 -11.27
N ASP A 15 -17.93 21.18 -10.28
CA ASP A 15 -16.49 20.93 -10.49
C ASP A 15 -16.24 19.53 -11.07
N ASN A 16 -17.11 18.58 -10.70
CA ASN A 16 -17.05 17.20 -11.16
C ASN A 16 -17.77 16.95 -12.49
N THR A 17 -18.47 17.93 -13.06
CA THR A 17 -19.26 17.74 -14.28
C THR A 17 -18.38 17.41 -15.48
N ALA A 18 -17.24 18.08 -15.63
CA ALA A 18 -16.27 17.79 -16.69
C ALA A 18 -15.66 16.39 -16.54
N ARG A 19 -15.32 15.98 -15.31
CA ARG A 19 -14.86 14.62 -15.01
C ARG A 19 -15.92 13.58 -15.36
N ASN A 20 -17.17 13.84 -14.97
CA ASN A 20 -18.29 12.91 -15.21
C ASN A 20 -18.57 12.78 -16.72
N ALA A 21 -18.58 13.89 -17.48
CA ALA A 21 -18.74 13.85 -18.94
C ALA A 21 -17.58 13.12 -19.66
N ALA A 22 -16.34 13.28 -19.17
CA ALA A 22 -15.20 12.53 -19.67
C ALA A 22 -15.29 11.02 -19.36
N LEU A 23 -15.87 10.68 -18.20
CA LEU A 23 -16.12 9.29 -17.80
C LEU A 23 -17.28 8.66 -18.59
N GLU A 24 -18.30 9.43 -18.97
CA GLU A 24 -19.41 8.95 -19.80
C GLU A 24 -18.93 8.34 -21.12
N GLY A 25 -17.97 8.97 -21.81
CA GLY A 25 -17.37 8.42 -23.04
C GLY A 25 -16.48 7.19 -22.82
N LEU A 26 -15.99 6.97 -21.60
CA LEU A 26 -15.22 5.78 -21.23
C LEU A 26 -16.11 4.57 -20.92
N PHE A 27 -17.39 4.81 -20.60
CA PHE A 27 -18.38 3.78 -20.24
C PHE A 27 -19.33 3.41 -21.38
N ASP A 28 -18.98 3.78 -22.62
CA ASP A 28 -19.74 3.48 -23.84
C ASP A 28 -19.85 1.94 -24.02
N GLY A 29 -20.93 1.37 -23.48
CA GLY A 29 -21.11 -0.09 -23.29
C GLY A 29 -21.75 -0.52 -21.97
N GLY A 30 -22.01 0.39 -21.03
CA GLY A 30 -22.78 0.10 -19.80
C GLY A 30 -22.02 -0.72 -18.73
N LEU A 31 -20.72 -0.95 -18.92
CA LEU A 31 -19.85 -1.61 -17.95
C LEU A 31 -19.38 -0.57 -16.94
N THR A 32 -20.20 -0.32 -15.92
CA THR A 32 -19.70 0.31 -14.70
C THR A 32 -18.56 -0.55 -14.13
N PRO A 33 -17.39 0.02 -13.80
CA PRO A 33 -16.29 -0.74 -13.26
C PRO A 33 -16.76 -1.34 -11.94
N LYS A 34 -16.91 -2.67 -11.91
CA LYS A 34 -17.26 -3.37 -10.69
C LYS A 34 -16.14 -3.10 -9.69
N PRO A 35 -16.41 -2.45 -8.55
CA PRO A 35 -15.38 -2.21 -7.57
C PRO A 35 -14.87 -3.57 -7.08
N LEU A 36 -13.57 -3.80 -7.25
CA LEU A 36 -12.91 -4.99 -6.72
C LEU A 36 -13.01 -4.91 -5.19
N LYS A 37 -13.87 -5.73 -4.58
CA LYS A 37 -14.00 -5.81 -3.13
C LYS A 37 -12.97 -6.81 -2.58
N THR A 38 -11.77 -6.33 -2.30
CA THR A 38 -10.73 -7.07 -1.55
C THR A 38 -10.85 -6.91 -0.04
N GLY A 39 -11.79 -6.08 0.44
CA GLY A 39 -12.01 -5.81 1.87
C GLY A 39 -11.06 -4.78 2.49
N THR A 40 -9.88 -4.59 1.89
CA THR A 40 -8.84 -3.65 2.35
C THR A 40 -8.42 -2.73 1.20
N THR A 41 -8.25 -1.43 1.50
CA THR A 41 -7.74 -0.43 0.56
C THR A 41 -6.44 0.15 1.07
N ILE A 42 -5.36 -0.04 0.31
CA ILE A 42 -4.05 0.54 0.55
C ILE A 42 -3.63 1.36 -0.67
N ALA A 43 -2.91 2.46 -0.45
CA ALA A 43 -2.43 3.33 -1.50
C ALA A 43 -1.08 3.94 -1.10
N GLY A 44 -0.26 4.27 -2.10
CA GLY A 44 0.98 4.99 -1.91
C GLY A 44 1.17 6.02 -3.02
N VAL A 45 1.82 7.13 -2.70
CA VAL A 45 2.20 8.15 -3.68
C VAL A 45 3.61 8.65 -3.40
N VAL A 46 4.39 8.81 -4.47
CA VAL A 46 5.70 9.45 -4.42
C VAL A 46 5.52 10.95 -4.66
N TYR A 47 6.12 11.77 -3.80
CA TYR A 47 6.19 13.22 -3.97
C TYR A 47 7.65 13.68 -3.95
N LYS A 48 7.90 14.96 -4.22
CA LYS A 48 9.26 15.51 -4.40
C LYS A 48 10.28 15.06 -3.36
N ASP A 49 9.91 15.07 -2.08
CA ASP A 49 10.85 14.86 -0.98
C ASP A 49 10.59 13.54 -0.22
N GLY A 50 9.73 12.65 -0.73
CA GLY A 50 9.44 11.40 -0.04
C GLY A 50 8.32 10.56 -0.62
N VAL A 51 7.75 9.73 0.24
CA VAL A 51 6.64 8.82 -0.08
C VAL A 51 5.57 8.94 1.00
N VAL A 52 4.31 8.94 0.59
CA VAL A 52 3.15 8.88 1.49
C VAL A 52 2.48 7.53 1.30
N LEU A 53 2.19 6.84 2.40
CA LEU A 53 1.45 5.59 2.43
C LEU A 53 0.14 5.81 3.19
N GLY A 54 -0.95 5.25 2.68
CA GLY A 54 -2.27 5.33 3.27
C GLY A 54 -2.97 3.98 3.25
N ALA A 55 -3.69 3.66 4.32
CA ALA A 55 -4.48 2.46 4.45
C ALA A 55 -5.75 2.73 5.26
N ASP A 56 -6.82 1.99 4.97
CA ASP A 56 -8.03 1.99 5.79
C ASP A 56 -7.86 1.11 7.05
N THR A 57 -8.59 1.37 8.12
CA THR A 57 -8.44 0.65 9.41
C THR A 57 -9.45 -0.47 9.64
N ARG A 58 -10.39 -0.67 8.70
CA ARG A 58 -11.42 -1.71 8.84
C ARG A 58 -10.84 -3.08 8.49
N ALA A 59 -11.05 -4.07 9.35
CA ALA A 59 -10.79 -5.48 9.06
C ALA A 59 -12.11 -6.27 9.14
N THR A 60 -12.37 -7.07 8.12
CA THR A 60 -13.58 -7.90 8.01
C THR A 60 -13.22 -9.37 8.02
N SER A 61 -13.96 -10.17 8.78
CA SER A 61 -13.99 -11.61 8.64
C SER A 61 -15.24 -11.99 7.86
N SER A 62 -15.08 -12.24 6.57
CA SER A 62 -16.20 -12.40 5.63
C SER A 62 -17.11 -11.16 5.64
N GLU A 63 -18.38 -11.30 6.05
CA GLU A 63 -19.37 -10.20 6.04
C GLU A 63 -19.36 -9.37 7.33
N VAL A 64 -18.64 -9.79 8.36
CA VAL A 64 -18.65 -9.16 9.68
C VAL A 64 -17.38 -8.32 9.88
N VAL A 65 -17.54 -7.08 10.36
CA VAL A 65 -16.41 -6.26 10.78
C VAL A 65 -15.83 -6.84 12.06
N ALA A 66 -14.65 -7.44 11.96
CA ALA A 66 -13.94 -8.05 13.09
C ALA A 66 -13.20 -6.98 13.91
N ASP A 67 -12.61 -5.98 13.24
CA ASP A 67 -11.93 -4.87 13.88
C ASP A 67 -12.16 -3.58 13.08
N LYS A 68 -12.34 -2.46 13.79
CA LYS A 68 -12.52 -1.12 13.21
C LYS A 68 -11.21 -0.33 13.17
N MET A 69 -10.21 -0.73 13.97
CA MET A 69 -8.97 0.00 14.20
C MET A 69 -7.74 -0.87 13.95
N CYS A 70 -7.81 -1.73 12.93
CA CYS A 70 -6.70 -2.58 12.52
C CYS A 70 -5.60 -1.76 11.82
N ALA A 71 -4.37 -1.90 12.28
CA ALA A 71 -3.21 -1.27 11.65
C ALA A 71 -2.70 -2.13 10.49
N LYS A 72 -2.70 -1.57 9.28
CA LYS A 72 -2.21 -2.23 8.05
C LYS A 72 -0.90 -1.67 7.53
N ILE A 73 -0.37 -0.67 8.22
CA ILE A 73 0.92 -0.04 7.91
C ILE A 73 1.92 -0.57 8.93
N HIS A 74 2.82 -1.42 8.44
CA HIS A 74 3.80 -2.14 9.24
C HIS A 74 5.16 -1.42 9.17
N PHE A 75 5.81 -1.32 10.31
CA PHE A 75 7.17 -0.80 10.43
C PHE A 75 8.17 -1.85 9.96
N ILE A 76 9.07 -1.48 9.05
CA ILE A 76 10.10 -2.37 8.50
C ILE A 76 11.50 -1.92 8.91
N SER A 77 11.80 -0.65 8.72
CA SER A 77 13.05 -0.02 9.17
C SER A 77 12.79 1.48 9.40
N PRO A 78 13.71 2.23 10.03
CA PRO A 78 13.52 3.68 10.25
C PRO A 78 13.22 4.49 8.98
N ASN A 79 13.57 3.95 7.81
CA ASN A 79 13.39 4.60 6.52
C ASN A 79 12.44 3.86 5.56
N ILE A 80 11.78 2.77 6.01
CA ILE A 80 10.92 1.92 5.18
C ILE A 80 9.66 1.50 5.97
N TYR A 81 8.51 1.66 5.33
CA TYR A 81 7.22 1.15 5.80
C TYR A 81 6.56 0.28 4.72
N CYS A 82 5.67 -0.62 5.15
CA CYS A 82 4.95 -1.53 4.27
C CYS A 82 3.45 -1.49 4.56
N CYS A 83 2.62 -1.40 3.52
CA CYS A 83 1.19 -1.60 3.65
C CYS A 83 0.81 -3.01 3.20
N GLY A 84 0.01 -3.71 4.01
CA GLY A 84 -0.47 -5.06 3.71
C GLY A 84 -1.93 -5.10 3.26
N ALA A 85 -2.21 -5.90 2.23
CA ALA A 85 -3.54 -6.29 1.80
C ALA A 85 -3.61 -7.80 1.51
N GLY A 86 -4.81 -8.37 1.58
CA GLY A 86 -5.02 -9.82 1.45
C GLY A 86 -5.21 -10.49 2.81
N THR A 87 -4.65 -11.69 2.97
CA THR A 87 -4.76 -12.44 4.23
C THR A 87 -3.98 -11.74 5.34
N ALA A 88 -4.68 -11.28 6.38
CA ALA A 88 -4.08 -10.46 7.45
C ALA A 88 -2.88 -11.14 8.14
N ALA A 89 -3.01 -12.44 8.46
CA ALA A 89 -1.94 -13.20 9.12
C ALA A 89 -0.69 -13.34 8.23
N ASP A 90 -0.89 -13.56 6.94
CA ASP A 90 0.20 -13.67 5.96
C ASP A 90 0.95 -12.34 5.83
N THR A 91 0.22 -11.23 5.75
CA THR A 91 0.83 -9.89 5.66
C THR A 91 1.64 -9.57 6.90
N GLU A 92 1.10 -9.82 8.10
CA GLU A 92 1.77 -9.51 9.37
C GLU A 92 3.06 -10.32 9.50
N LYS A 93 3.01 -11.65 9.34
CA LYS A 93 4.18 -12.50 9.53
C LYS A 93 5.23 -12.31 8.45
N THR A 94 4.82 -12.05 7.22
CA THR A 94 5.75 -11.71 6.14
C THR A 94 6.50 -10.42 6.44
N THR A 95 5.80 -9.38 6.94
CA THR A 95 6.44 -8.11 7.32
C THR A 95 7.31 -8.23 8.56
N ASP A 96 6.93 -9.04 9.55
CA ASP A 96 7.72 -9.30 10.76
C ASP A 96 9.06 -9.96 10.41
N ILE A 97 9.04 -10.98 9.54
CA ILE A 97 10.23 -11.68 9.06
C ILE A 97 11.14 -10.71 8.29
N LEU A 98 10.55 -9.90 7.41
CA LEU A 98 11.29 -8.89 6.65
C LEU A 98 11.98 -7.88 7.58
N SER A 99 11.24 -7.31 8.52
CA SER A 99 11.73 -6.33 9.50
C SER A 99 12.88 -6.91 10.32
N SER A 100 12.75 -8.17 10.75
CA SER A 100 13.80 -8.90 11.49
C SER A 100 15.08 -9.06 10.67
N ASN A 101 14.96 -9.50 9.41
CA ASN A 101 16.10 -9.68 8.51
C ASN A 101 16.84 -8.36 8.24
N LEU A 102 16.10 -7.28 8.01
CA LEU A 102 16.70 -5.96 7.78
C LEU A 102 17.30 -5.36 9.04
N SER A 103 16.73 -5.65 10.22
CA SER A 103 17.31 -5.25 11.50
C SER A 103 18.67 -5.91 11.71
N ILE A 104 18.79 -7.21 11.44
CA ILE A 104 20.08 -7.93 11.47
C ILE A 104 21.07 -7.31 10.49
N PHE A 105 20.64 -7.02 9.26
CA PHE A 105 21.49 -6.35 8.28
C PHE A 105 21.97 -4.97 8.78
N SER A 106 21.07 -4.17 9.35
CA SER A 106 21.40 -2.82 9.84
C SER A 106 22.39 -2.87 11.01
N LEU A 107 22.25 -3.85 11.92
CA LEU A 107 23.16 -4.05 13.04
C LEU A 107 24.55 -4.52 12.57
N ASN A 108 24.61 -5.43 11.59
CA ASN A 108 25.87 -5.95 11.07
C ASN A 108 26.62 -4.94 10.19
N SER A 109 25.89 -4.16 9.38
CA SER A 109 26.49 -3.21 8.43
C SER A 109 26.70 -1.81 9.01
N GLY A 110 26.01 -1.47 10.10
CA GLY A 110 25.96 -0.11 10.65
C GLY A 110 25.31 0.91 9.72
N ARG A 111 24.51 0.47 8.74
CA ARG A 111 23.89 1.33 7.72
C ARG A 111 22.40 1.03 7.58
N ASN A 112 21.62 2.04 7.22
CA ASN A 112 20.20 1.86 6.92
C ASN A 112 20.03 0.98 5.66
N PRO A 113 19.06 0.05 5.67
CA PRO A 113 18.75 -0.78 4.51
C PRO A 113 18.19 0.06 3.36
N ARG A 114 18.45 -0.39 2.13
CA ARG A 114 17.86 0.19 0.91
C ARG A 114 16.51 -0.45 0.62
N VAL A 115 15.61 0.29 -0.03
CA VAL A 115 14.26 -0.19 -0.33
C VAL A 115 14.29 -1.43 -1.23
N VAL A 116 15.20 -1.42 -2.21
CA VAL A 116 15.38 -2.55 -3.15
C VAL A 116 15.76 -3.86 -2.44
N MET A 117 16.50 -3.79 -1.32
CA MET A 117 16.85 -5.01 -0.57
C MET A 117 15.60 -5.66 0.02
N ALA A 118 14.72 -4.84 0.59
CA ALA A 118 13.48 -5.30 1.18
C ALA A 118 12.55 -5.93 0.13
N VAL A 119 12.45 -5.30 -1.05
CA VAL A 119 11.69 -5.81 -2.20
C VAL A 119 12.22 -7.16 -2.66
N ASN A 120 13.53 -7.32 -2.81
CA ASN A 120 14.13 -8.58 -3.26
C ASN A 120 13.86 -9.74 -2.27
N ILE A 121 13.96 -9.48 -0.96
CA ILE A 121 13.66 -10.48 0.07
C ILE A 121 12.18 -10.91 -0.02
N LEU A 122 11.27 -9.96 -0.16
CA LEU A 122 9.83 -10.24 -0.31
C LEU A 122 9.54 -11.01 -1.59
N GLN A 123 10.10 -10.58 -2.72
CA GLN A 123 9.94 -11.22 -4.01
C GLN A 123 10.37 -12.69 -3.95
N GLU A 124 11.57 -12.97 -3.42
CA GLU A 124 12.08 -14.33 -3.32
C GLU A 124 11.21 -15.18 -2.38
N MET A 125 10.83 -14.63 -1.23
CA MET A 125 9.98 -15.32 -0.26
C MET A 125 8.62 -15.67 -0.87
N LEU A 126 7.91 -14.71 -1.45
CA LEU A 126 6.57 -14.94 -2.00
C LEU A 126 6.61 -15.87 -3.22
N TYR A 127 7.62 -15.72 -4.09
CA TYR A 127 7.80 -16.60 -5.24
C TYR A 127 8.07 -18.05 -4.82
N ARG A 128 8.84 -18.28 -3.75
CA ARG A 128 9.14 -19.61 -3.20
C ARG A 128 7.89 -20.37 -2.76
N TYR A 129 6.88 -19.66 -2.26
CA TYR A 129 5.62 -20.25 -1.84
C TYR A 129 4.57 -20.30 -2.97
N HIS A 130 4.93 -19.92 -4.20
CA HIS A 130 4.08 -20.04 -5.39
C HIS A 130 2.64 -19.49 -5.21
N GLY A 131 2.49 -18.38 -4.47
CA GLY A 131 1.20 -17.74 -4.22
C GLY A 131 0.35 -18.37 -3.11
N GLN A 132 0.88 -19.32 -2.33
CA GLN A 132 0.21 -19.83 -1.13
C GLN A 132 0.09 -18.78 -0.03
N ILE A 133 1.05 -17.84 0.02
CA ILE A 133 1.00 -16.68 0.92
C ILE A 133 0.19 -15.59 0.23
N GLY A 134 -1.00 -15.30 0.74
CA GLY A 134 -1.97 -14.37 0.16
C GLY A 134 -1.70 -12.91 0.50
N ALA A 135 -0.44 -12.46 0.41
CA ALA A 135 -0.03 -11.10 0.75
C ALA A 135 0.20 -10.23 -0.50
N ASN A 136 -0.53 -9.12 -0.58
CA ASN A 136 -0.26 -8.02 -1.50
C ASN A 136 0.33 -6.87 -0.70
N LEU A 137 1.54 -6.43 -1.07
CA LEU A 137 2.31 -5.49 -0.27
C LEU A 137 2.63 -4.23 -1.08
N ILE A 138 2.47 -3.06 -0.47
CA ILE A 138 3.02 -1.80 -0.99
C ILE A 138 4.18 -1.39 -0.09
N LEU A 139 5.39 -1.36 -0.63
CA LEU A 139 6.59 -0.98 0.08
C LEU A 139 6.96 0.46 -0.27
N GLY A 140 7.04 1.33 0.74
CA GLY A 140 7.43 2.72 0.56
C GLY A 140 8.61 3.07 1.46
N GLY A 141 9.61 3.75 0.92
CA GLY A 141 10.75 4.19 1.70
C GLY A 141 11.59 5.24 1.01
N VAL A 142 12.49 5.83 1.80
CA VAL A 142 13.48 6.79 1.31
C VAL A 142 14.85 6.26 1.66
N ASP A 143 15.72 6.14 0.67
CA ASP A 143 17.10 5.72 0.86
C ASP A 143 18.08 6.70 0.22
N CYS A 144 19.38 6.38 0.25
CA CYS A 144 20.42 7.26 -0.30
C CYS A 144 20.34 7.47 -1.81
N THR A 145 19.50 6.71 -2.53
CA THR A 145 19.27 6.87 -3.98
C THR A 145 17.99 7.64 -4.30
N GLY A 146 17.15 7.91 -3.30
CA GLY A 146 15.93 8.71 -3.46
C GLY A 146 14.72 8.09 -2.76
N ASN A 147 13.55 8.53 -3.21
CA ASN A 147 12.25 8.00 -2.82
C ASN A 147 11.88 6.82 -3.71
N HIS A 148 11.39 5.74 -3.09
CA HIS A 148 10.94 4.58 -3.84
C HIS A 148 9.62 4.06 -3.29
N LEU A 149 8.74 3.73 -4.22
CA LEU A 149 7.51 3.02 -3.97
C LEU A 149 7.56 1.75 -4.83
N TYR A 150 7.16 0.63 -4.27
CA TYR A 150 7.06 -0.64 -4.97
C TYR A 150 5.79 -1.34 -4.57
N THR A 151 5.25 -2.13 -5.48
CA THR A 151 4.17 -3.07 -5.21
C THR A 151 4.70 -4.48 -5.42
N VAL A 152 4.37 -5.38 -4.49
CA VAL A 152 4.76 -6.78 -4.54
C VAL A 152 3.51 -7.63 -4.45
N GLY A 153 3.24 -8.40 -5.50
CA GLY A 153 2.12 -9.32 -5.57
C GLY A 153 2.42 -10.67 -4.90
N PRO A 154 1.39 -11.48 -4.57
CA PRO A 154 1.52 -12.75 -3.87
C PRO A 154 2.32 -13.80 -4.65
N TYR A 155 2.45 -13.64 -5.96
CA TYR A 155 3.26 -14.50 -6.84
C TYR A 155 4.71 -14.02 -6.98
N GLY A 156 5.11 -12.98 -6.26
CA GLY A 156 6.44 -12.37 -6.39
C GLY A 156 6.59 -11.46 -7.62
N SER A 157 5.49 -11.04 -8.25
CA SER A 157 5.54 -9.95 -9.23
C SER A 157 5.87 -8.64 -8.53
N VAL A 158 6.76 -7.83 -9.12
CA VAL A 158 7.20 -6.56 -8.55
C VAL A 158 7.01 -5.47 -9.60
N ASP A 159 6.32 -4.40 -9.20
CA ASP A 159 6.19 -3.18 -10.00
C ASP A 159 6.67 -1.98 -9.17
N LYS A 160 7.20 -0.96 -9.86
CA LYS A 160 7.71 0.28 -9.26
C LYS A 160 6.76 1.45 -9.51
#